data_AF-A0A140E4P4-F1
#
_entry.id   AF-A0A140E4P4-F1
#
_cell.length_a   1.000
_cell.length_b   1.000
_cell.length_c   1.000
_cell.angle_alpha   90.00
_cell.angle_beta   90.00
_cell.angle_gamma   90.00
#
_symmetry.space_group_name_H-M   'P 1'
#
loop_
_entity.id
_entity.type
_entity.pdbx_description
1 polymer ?
#
loop_
_entity_poly.entity_id
_entity_poly.type
_entity_poly.pdbx_seq_one_letter_code
_entity_poly.pdbx_strand_id
1 'polypeptide(L)'
;MSKKPRRKHSPAFKAKVALAALAGDKTLAQLTQEFEVHPNQIVDWKKQLTERATEVCGKPAESESPPVDLQALHAKICQPALKIFH
;
A
#
# COMPACT_ATOMS: atom_id res chain seq x y z
N MET A 1 3.62 1.17 32.09
CA MET A 1 4.37 1.05 30.82
C MET A 1 3.41 1.26 29.66
N SER A 2 3.14 2.51 29.28
CA SER A 2 2.15 2.83 28.23
C SER A 2 2.69 2.45 26.86
N LYS A 3 2.08 1.44 26.22
CA LYS A 3 2.42 1.00 24.86
C LYS A 3 2.19 2.16 23.89
N LYS A 4 3.29 2.78 23.44
CA LYS A 4 3.29 3.86 22.44
C LYS A 4 2.45 3.41 21.23
N PRO A 5 1.43 4.18 20.81
CA PRO A 5 0.55 3.77 19.71
C PRO A 5 1.39 3.47 18.47
N ARG A 6 1.23 2.27 17.91
CA ARG A 6 1.92 1.85 16.70
C ARG A 6 1.55 2.82 15.58
N ARG A 7 2.53 3.60 15.13
CA ARG A 7 2.38 4.53 14.00
C ARG A 7 1.98 3.69 12.79
N LYS A 8 0.74 3.87 12.32
CA LYS A 8 0.24 3.15 11.15
C LYS A 8 0.86 3.79 9.91
N HIS A 9 1.84 3.12 9.30
CA HIS A 9 2.42 3.54 8.03
C HIS A 9 1.52 3.12 6.86
N SER A 10 1.31 4.02 5.91
CA SER A 10 0.51 3.75 4.70
C SER A 10 1.13 2.63 3.87
N PRO A 11 0.33 1.81 3.15
CA PRO A 11 0.83 0.72 2.30
C PRO A 11 1.86 1.20 1.27
N ALA A 12 1.61 2.34 0.63
CA ALA A 12 2.53 2.95 -0.34
C ALA A 12 3.88 3.34 0.29
N PHE A 13 3.87 3.82 1.53
CA PHE A 13 5.09 4.17 2.24
C PHE A 13 5.94 2.93 2.57
N LYS A 14 5.29 1.85 3.04
CA LYS A 14 5.96 0.58 3.30
C LYS A 14 6.57 0.00 2.02
N ALA A 15 5.84 0.04 0.91
CA ALA A 15 6.33 -0.41 -0.39
C ALA A 15 7.54 0.40 -0.86
N LYS A 16 7.51 1.73 -0.73
CA LYS A 16 8.65 2.60 -1.09
C LYS A 16 9.91 2.28 -0.28
N VAL A 17 9.76 2.11 1.05
CA VAL A 17 10.90 1.77 1.93
C VAL A 17 11.42 0.36 1.65
N ALA A 18 10.53 -0.61 1.43
CA ALA A 18 10.90 -1.97 1.06
C ALA A 18 11.64 -2.04 -0.28
N LEU A 19 11.18 -1.30 -1.29
CA LEU A 19 11.85 -1.18 -2.58
C LEU A 19 13.24 -0.56 -2.45
N ALA A 20 13.39 0.52 -1.68
CA ALA A 20 14.70 1.12 -1.42
C ALA A 20 15.66 0.15 -0.69
N ALA A 21 15.13 -0.66 0.23
CA ALA A 21 15.89 -1.70 0.92
C ALA A 21 16.23 -2.92 0.04
N LEU A 22 15.48 -3.13 -1.05
CA LEU A 22 15.76 -4.16 -2.06
C LEU A 22 16.77 -3.68 -3.09
N ALA A 23 16.69 -2.41 -3.50
CA ALA A 23 17.62 -1.80 -4.45
C ALA A 23 19.06 -1.81 -3.93
N GLY A 24 19.26 -1.69 -2.60
CA GLY A 24 20.58 -1.80 -1.99
C GLY A 24 21.44 -0.54 -2.07
N ASP A 25 20.92 0.55 -2.67
CA ASP A 25 21.61 1.83 -2.79
C ASP A 25 21.88 2.52 -1.45
N LYS A 26 21.08 2.20 -0.43
CA LYS A 26 21.17 2.78 0.92
C LYS A 26 21.23 1.68 1.96
N THR A 27 22.09 1.88 2.95
CA THR A 27 22.19 0.97 4.10
C THR A 27 20.93 1.06 4.97
N LEU A 28 20.63 0.01 5.75
CA LEU A 28 19.50 0.02 6.68
C LEU A 28 19.57 1.20 7.67
N ALA A 29 20.77 1.61 8.08
CA ALA A 29 20.98 2.76 8.96
C ALA A 29 20.58 4.08 8.29
N GLN A 30 20.95 4.28 7.02
CA GLN A 30 20.55 5.46 6.25
C GLN A 30 19.04 5.48 6.01
N LEU A 31 18.43 4.35 5.66
CA LEU A 31 16.98 4.25 5.50
C LEU A 31 16.24 4.52 6.81
N THR A 32 16.81 4.07 7.94
CA THR A 32 16.26 4.36 9.27
C THR A 32 16.27 5.86 9.56
N GLN A 33 17.32 6.56 9.15
CA GLN A 33 17.46 7.99 9.39
C GLN A 33 16.60 8.83 8.43
N GLU A 34 16.52 8.43 7.15
CA GLU A 34 15.76 9.14 6.12
C GLU A 34 14.24 8.98 6.25
N PHE A 35 13.80 7.77 6.60
CA PHE A 35 12.37 7.45 6.71
C PHE A 35 11.87 7.42 8.16
N GLU A 36 12.76 7.60 9.15
CA GLU A 36 12.47 7.47 10.59
C GLU A 36 11.84 6.11 10.95
N VAL A 37 12.24 5.05 10.25
CA VAL A 37 11.70 3.69 10.41
C VAL A 37 12.74 2.79 11.06
N HIS A 38 12.36 2.11 12.14
CA HIS A 38 13.23 1.13 12.81
C HIS A 38 13.72 0.02 11.85
N PRO A 39 15.00 -0.40 11.89
CA PRO A 39 15.58 -1.36 10.95
C PRO A 39 14.83 -2.69 10.86
N ASN A 40 14.35 -3.24 11.99
CA ASN A 40 13.50 -4.44 11.96
C ASN A 40 12.22 -4.28 11.13
N GLN A 41 11.61 -3.10 11.08
CA GLN A 41 10.41 -2.87 10.25
C GLN A 41 10.77 -2.83 8.77
N ILE A 42 11.95 -2.31 8.42
CA ILE A 42 12.44 -2.29 7.04
C ILE A 42 12.67 -3.72 6.54
N VAL A 43 13.28 -4.57 7.36
CA VAL A 43 13.50 -5.99 7.06
C VAL A 43 12.18 -6.73 6.89
N ASP A 44 11.22 -6.50 7.80
CA ASP A 44 9.89 -7.08 7.76
C ASP A 44 9.13 -6.68 6.48
N TRP A 45 9.15 -5.41 6.10
CA TRP A 45 8.49 -4.94 4.87
C TRP A 45 9.18 -5.42 3.60
N LYS A 46 10.51 -5.52 3.60
CA LYS A 46 11.27 -6.13 2.51
C LYS A 46 10.85 -7.58 2.30
N LYS A 47 10.75 -8.36 3.38
CA LYS A 47 10.28 -9.75 3.32
C LYS A 47 8.85 -9.85 2.79
N GLN A 48 7.93 -9.06 3.35
CA GLN A 48 6.54 -9.02 2.88
C GLN A 48 6.42 -8.64 1.40
N LEU A 49 7.24 -7.69 0.92
CA LEU A 49 7.21 -7.30 -0.48
C LEU A 49 7.68 -8.44 -1.40
N THR A 50 8.76 -9.15 -1.02
CA THR A 50 9.27 -10.29 -1.79
C THR A 50 8.25 -11.43 -1.82
N GLU A 51 7.65 -11.78 -0.68
CA GLU A 51 6.63 -12.84 -0.60
C GLU A 51 5.41 -12.52 -1.46
N ARG A 52 4.92 -11.26 -1.41
CA ARG A 52 3.80 -10.81 -2.24
C ARG A 52 4.17 -10.74 -3.72
N ALA A 53 5.40 -10.34 -4.06
CA ALA A 53 5.87 -10.34 -5.44
C ALA A 53 5.94 -11.77 -6.01
N THR A 54 6.38 -12.76 -5.22
CA THR A 54 6.35 -14.17 -5.64
C THR A 54 4.93 -14.69 -5.82
N GLU A 55 4.00 -14.29 -4.97
CA GLU A 55 2.57 -14.63 -5.08
C GLU A 55 1.93 -14.04 -6.34
N VAL A 56 2.21 -12.77 -6.65
CA VAL A 56 1.65 -12.07 -7.83
C VAL A 56 2.28 -12.53 -9.14
N CYS A 57 3.59 -12.83 -9.15
CA CYS A 57 4.30 -13.25 -10.37
C CYS A 57 4.08 -14.74 -10.69
N GLY A 58 3.86 -15.58 -9.68
CA GLY A 58 3.64 -17.02 -9.85
C GLY A 58 2.18 -17.43 -10.07
N LYS A 59 1.22 -16.52 -9.85
CA LYS A 59 -0.21 -16.80 -9.99
C LYS A 59 -0.73 -16.08 -11.25
N PRO A 60 -1.34 -16.78 -12.23
CA PRO A 60 -2.15 -16.08 -13.23
C PRO A 60 -3.20 -15.28 -12.47
N ALA A 61 -3.40 -14.03 -12.86
CA ALA A 61 -4.20 -13.06 -12.14
C ALA A 61 -5.66 -13.53 -12.00
N GLU A 62 -5.95 -14.32 -10.98
CA GLU A 62 -7.31 -14.50 -10.51
C GLU A 62 -7.55 -13.36 -9.52
N SER A 63 -8.02 -12.28 -10.13
CA SER A 63 -8.50 -11.08 -9.47
C SER A 63 -9.59 -11.42 -8.47
N GLU A 64 -9.22 -11.73 -7.23
CA GLU A 64 -10.09 -11.55 -6.08
C GLU A 64 -10.17 -10.06 -5.76
N SER A 65 -10.74 -9.30 -6.69
CA SER A 65 -11.51 -8.13 -6.29
C SER A 65 -12.82 -8.69 -5.74
N PRO A 66 -13.34 -8.25 -4.58
CA PRO A 66 -14.79 -8.36 -4.37
C PRO A 66 -15.43 -7.72 -5.61
N PRO A 67 -16.52 -8.27 -6.16
CA PRO A 67 -17.19 -7.68 -7.32
C PRO A 67 -17.62 -6.26 -6.91
N VAL A 68 -16.79 -5.28 -7.25
CA VAL A 68 -17.17 -3.88 -7.16
C VAL A 68 -18.14 -3.73 -8.31
N ASP A 69 -19.42 -3.89 -7.99
CA ASP A 69 -20.53 -3.75 -8.91
C ASP A 69 -20.52 -2.33 -9.48
N LEU A 70 -19.87 -2.16 -10.63
CA LEU A 70 -19.73 -0.90 -11.36
C LEU A 70 -21.09 -0.30 -11.72
N GLN A 71 -22.17 -1.10 -11.69
CA GLN A 71 -23.53 -0.67 -11.97
C GLN A 71 -24.12 0.22 -10.86
N ALA A 72 -23.72 0.00 -9.60
CA ALA A 72 -24.19 0.80 -8.47
C ALA A 72 -23.54 2.21 -8.40
N LEU A 73 -22.33 2.38 -8.97
CA LEU A 73 -21.61 3.65 -8.91
C LEU A 73 -22.09 4.66 -9.98
N HIS A 74 -22.53 4.19 -11.17
CA HIS A 74 -23.05 5.05 -12.24
C HIS A 74 -24.35 5.78 -11.86
N ALA A 75 -25.12 5.25 -10.91
CA ALA A 75 -26.38 5.88 -10.49
C ALA A 75 -26.21 7.19 -9.69
N LYS A 76 -25.00 7.50 -9.19
CA LYS A 76 -24.78 8.66 -8.29
C LYS A 76 -24.06 9.85 -8.92
N ILE A 77 -23.48 9.69 -10.11
CA ILE A 77 -22.83 10.80 -10.83
C ILE A 77 -23.82 11.57 -11.74
N CYS A 78 -24.97 10.98 -12.09
CA CYS A 78 -25.95 11.65 -12.96
C CYS A 78 -27.08 12.42 -12.23
N GLN A 79 -27.18 12.29 -10.91
CA GLN A 79 -28.30 12.91 -10.15
C GLN A 79 -28.25 14.45 -9.99
N PRO A 80 -27.10 15.17 -9.96
CA PRO A 80 -27.16 16.62 -9.74
C PRO A 80 -27.41 17.45 -11.02
N ALA A 81 -27.33 16.87 -12.22
CA ALA A 81 -27.43 17.65 -13.46
C ALA A 81 -28.87 18.03 -13.88
N LEU A 82 -29.89 17.35 -13.36
CA LEU A 82 -31.29 17.57 -13.81
C LEU A 82 -32.09 18.54 -12.92
N LYS A 83 -31.44 19.33 -12.06
CA LYS A 83 -32.12 20.28 -11.16
C LYS A 83 -31.78 21.76 -11.40
N ILE A 84 -31.13 22.09 -12.51
CA ILE A 84 -30.72 23.46 -12.84
C ILE A 84 -31.59 24.12 -13.93
N PHE A 85 -32.55 23.41 -14.55
CA PHE A 85 -33.48 24.02 -15.51
C PHE A 85 -34.92 23.49 -15.35
N HIS A 86 -35.69 24.07 -14.43
CA HIS A 86 -37.09 24.50 -14.62
C HIS A 86 -37.50 25.43 -13.48
#